data_AF-A0A9D7NFQ7-F1
#
_entry.id   AF-A0A9D7NFQ7-F1
#
_cell.length_a   1.000
_cell.length_b   1.000
_cell.length_c   1.000
_cell.angle_alpha   90.00
_cell.angle_beta   90.00
_cell.angle_gamma   90.00
#
_symmetry.space_group_name_H-M   'P 1'
#
loop_
_entity.id
_entity.type
_entity.pdbx_description
1 polymer ?
#
loop_
_entity_poly.entity_id
_entity_poly.type
_entity_poly.pdbx_seq_one_letter_code
_entity_poly.pdbx_strand_id
1 'polypeptide(L)'
;MHVDERGRVWVCEALNYRNTHNPENPSREKGDRILILEDTDGDAKADKSTVFYQGTDVNAALGIWATDNHAIVSCSPYVFLLSDTNGDDKADTKDTLFTGLGGEQSDHAIHSFIQGADGKLYFNFGNNGQQIMDRHGKPVIDMSGNTVNNKGTPYRQGMVVTATIPMAATSKYWRTTSATTMKWLPTLTVHFGNPIMTTMATWACASTTSWNTATMVTPIR
;
A
#
# COMPACT_ATOMS: atom_id res chain seq x y z
N MET A 1 9.16 -7.81 1.21
CA MET A 1 9.76 -7.36 2.48
C MET A 1 9.92 -5.85 2.46
N HIS A 2 9.98 -5.21 3.61
CA HIS A 2 10.23 -3.77 3.77
C HIS A 2 11.16 -3.52 4.97
N VAL A 3 11.86 -2.38 5.02
CA VAL A 3 12.69 -1.98 6.16
C VAL A 3 12.11 -0.71 6.75
N ASP A 4 11.74 -0.74 8.02
CA ASP A 4 11.18 0.43 8.70
C ASP A 4 12.27 1.41 9.17
N GLU A 5 11.84 2.54 9.73
CA GLU A 5 12.73 3.60 10.24
C GLU A 5 13.60 3.19 11.43
N ARG A 6 13.29 2.07 12.09
CA ARG A 6 14.07 1.50 13.19
C ARG A 6 15.12 0.51 12.68
N GLY A 7 15.16 0.27 11.36
CA GLY A 7 16.04 -0.71 10.73
C GLY A 7 15.54 -2.15 10.84
N ARG A 8 14.28 -2.36 11.25
CA ARG A 8 13.69 -3.70 11.37
C ARG A 8 13.21 -4.17 10.01
N VAL A 9 13.33 -5.46 9.74
CA VAL A 9 12.90 -6.07 8.47
C VAL A 9 11.50 -6.66 8.63
N TRP A 10 10.57 -6.16 7.83
CA TRP A 10 9.18 -6.61 7.78
C TRP A 10 8.97 -7.60 6.64
N VAL A 11 8.40 -8.77 6.94
CA VAL A 11 8.29 -9.90 6.00
C VAL A 11 6.85 -10.42 5.94
N CYS A 12 6.33 -10.58 4.72
CA CYS A 12 5.16 -11.41 4.45
C CYS A 12 5.60 -12.87 4.42
N GLU A 13 5.23 -13.65 5.43
CA GLU A 13 5.43 -15.09 5.42
C GLU A 13 4.20 -15.78 4.83
N ALA A 14 4.15 -15.84 3.50
CA ALA A 14 3.03 -16.36 2.72
C ALA A 14 3.09 -17.88 2.52
N LEU A 15 3.02 -18.64 3.61
CA LEU A 15 3.09 -20.11 3.56
C LEU A 15 1.89 -20.71 2.81
N ASN A 16 0.71 -20.12 2.95
CA ASN A 16 -0.53 -20.62 2.37
C ASN A 16 -0.71 -20.30 0.89
N TYR A 17 0.33 -19.80 0.22
CA TYR A 17 0.28 -19.34 -1.15
C TYR A 17 -0.02 -20.45 -2.15
N ARG A 18 -1.16 -20.32 -2.84
CA ARG A 18 -1.65 -21.17 -3.92
C ARG A 18 -1.73 -22.65 -3.58
N ASN A 19 -2.07 -22.99 -2.35
CA ASN A 19 -2.20 -24.39 -1.94
C ASN A 19 -3.32 -25.15 -2.69
N THR A 20 -4.30 -24.45 -3.28
CA THR A 20 -5.29 -25.07 -4.19
C THR A 20 -4.67 -25.58 -5.49
N HIS A 21 -3.61 -24.94 -5.97
CA HIS A 21 -2.90 -25.32 -7.19
C HIS A 21 -1.64 -26.16 -6.90
N ASN A 22 -1.12 -26.10 -5.67
CA ASN A 22 0.06 -26.80 -5.20
C ASN A 22 -0.27 -27.48 -3.85
N PRO A 23 -1.11 -28.52 -3.84
CA PRO A 23 -1.64 -29.13 -2.61
C PRO A 23 -0.56 -29.78 -1.73
N GLU A 24 0.61 -30.08 -2.29
CA GLU A 24 1.80 -30.57 -1.59
C GLU A 24 2.55 -29.48 -0.81
N ASN A 25 2.27 -28.20 -1.07
CA ASN A 25 2.89 -27.12 -0.33
C ASN A 25 2.47 -27.18 1.15
N PRO A 26 3.39 -26.81 2.07
CA PRO A 26 3.03 -26.66 3.47
C PRO A 26 1.90 -25.64 3.63
N SER A 27 1.05 -25.88 4.61
CA SER A 27 -0.04 -24.96 4.97
C SER A 27 -0.08 -24.73 6.46
N ARG A 28 -0.71 -23.63 6.85
CA ARG A 28 -0.92 -23.23 8.23
C ARG A 28 -2.37 -22.85 8.44
N GLU A 29 -3.05 -23.63 9.27
CA GLU A 29 -4.47 -23.43 9.58
C GLU A 29 -4.77 -22.04 10.15
N LYS A 30 -3.83 -21.45 10.89
CA LYS A 30 -3.96 -20.11 11.48
C LYS A 30 -3.82 -18.96 10.47
N GLY A 31 -3.50 -19.24 9.21
CA GLY A 31 -3.22 -18.24 8.19
C GLY A 31 -1.76 -17.78 8.13
N ASP A 32 -1.46 -16.91 7.17
CA ASP A 32 -0.12 -16.35 6.98
C ASP A 32 0.24 -15.34 8.06
N ARG A 33 1.53 -15.00 8.14
CA ARG A 33 2.08 -14.10 9.16
C ARG A 33 2.74 -12.89 8.52
N ILE A 34 2.61 -11.76 9.22
CA ILE A 34 3.46 -10.59 9.03
C ILE A 34 4.47 -10.58 10.16
N LEU A 35 5.74 -10.68 9.82
CA LEU A 35 6.83 -10.80 10.78
C LEU A 35 7.65 -9.50 10.82
N ILE A 36 8.12 -9.16 12.00
CA ILE A 36 9.16 -8.16 12.24
C ILE A 36 10.41 -8.92 12.66
N LEU A 37 11.50 -8.72 11.92
CA LEU A 37 12.81 -9.28 12.23
C LEU A 37 13.72 -8.15 12.69
N GLU A 38 14.37 -8.35 13.84
CA GLU A 38 15.24 -7.37 14.47
C GLU A 38 16.63 -7.98 14.70
N ASP A 39 17.65 -7.17 14.58
CA ASP A 39 19.01 -7.41 15.08
C ASP A 39 19.14 -6.60 16.38
N THR A 40 19.19 -7.27 17.53
CA THR A 40 19.20 -6.61 18.85
C THR A 40 20.59 -6.42 19.43
N ASP A 41 21.61 -7.06 18.85
CA ASP A 41 23.00 -6.97 19.31
C ASP A 41 23.96 -6.25 18.34
N GLY A 42 23.49 -5.93 17.13
CA GLY A 42 24.21 -5.14 16.13
C GLY A 42 25.21 -5.95 15.31
N ASP A 43 25.08 -7.29 15.26
CA ASP A 43 25.97 -8.17 14.51
C ASP A 43 25.59 -8.35 13.02
N ALA A 44 24.58 -7.60 12.56
CA ALA A 44 23.96 -7.65 11.23
C ALA A 44 23.22 -8.96 10.92
N LYS A 45 22.82 -9.73 11.94
CA LYS A 45 21.93 -10.89 11.82
C LYS A 45 20.68 -10.66 12.64
N ALA A 46 19.54 -11.04 12.07
CA ALA A 46 18.30 -11.02 12.83
C ALA A 46 18.33 -12.09 13.93
N ASP A 47 18.16 -11.68 15.18
CA ASP A 47 18.16 -12.54 16.37
C ASP A 47 16.77 -12.65 17.03
N LYS A 48 15.86 -11.74 16.68
CA LYS A 48 14.49 -11.68 17.20
C LYS A 48 13.48 -11.67 16.06
N SER A 49 12.43 -12.48 16.23
CA SER A 49 11.29 -12.54 15.33
C SER A 49 9.99 -12.33 16.11
N THR A 50 9.27 -11.27 15.77
CA THR A 50 7.95 -10.96 16.34
C THR A 50 6.88 -11.18 15.27
N VAL A 51 5.78 -11.86 15.64
CA VAL A 51 4.59 -11.95 14.79
C VAL A 51 3.75 -10.70 15.02
N PHE A 52 3.76 -9.77 14.05
CA PHE A 52 2.96 -8.55 14.12
C PHE A 52 1.47 -8.82 13.90
N TYR A 53 1.15 -9.67 12.92
CA TYR A 53 -0.21 -10.10 12.64
C TYR A 53 -0.23 -11.54 12.11
N GLN A 54 -1.27 -12.28 12.46
CA GLN A 54 -1.57 -13.59 11.91
C GLN A 54 -3.09 -13.79 11.82
N GLY A 55 -3.58 -14.26 10.68
CA GLY A 55 -4.99 -14.56 10.52
C GLY A 55 -5.30 -15.23 9.17
N THR A 56 -6.37 -16.01 9.13
CA THR A 56 -6.83 -16.73 7.91
C THR A 56 -7.35 -15.80 6.81
N ASP A 57 -7.59 -14.55 7.14
CA ASP A 57 -7.96 -13.47 6.23
C ASP A 57 -6.76 -12.86 5.50
N VAL A 58 -5.55 -13.13 6.00
CA VAL A 58 -4.29 -12.86 5.32
C VAL A 58 -3.71 -14.20 4.90
N ASN A 59 -3.99 -14.58 3.64
CA ASN A 59 -3.52 -15.79 3.01
C ASN A 59 -3.08 -15.43 1.59
N ALA A 60 -1.80 -15.65 1.27
CA ALA A 60 -1.08 -15.04 0.15
C ALA A 60 -0.78 -13.54 0.36
N ALA A 61 -0.14 -13.20 1.47
CA ALA A 61 0.43 -11.87 1.65
C ALA A 61 1.60 -11.65 0.67
N LEU A 62 1.47 -10.74 -0.29
CA LEU A 62 2.43 -10.60 -1.39
C LEU A 62 3.25 -9.31 -1.35
N GLY A 63 2.60 -8.18 -1.04
CA GLY A 63 3.24 -6.88 -0.93
C GLY A 63 3.20 -6.35 0.48
N ILE A 64 4.24 -5.62 0.88
CA ILE A 64 4.33 -4.96 2.18
C ILE A 64 5.03 -3.61 2.09
N TRP A 65 4.48 -2.64 2.81
CA TRP A 65 5.16 -1.41 3.24
C TRP A 65 4.85 -1.20 4.72
N ALA A 66 5.81 -0.75 5.51
CA ALA A 66 5.66 -0.68 6.95
C ALA A 66 6.37 0.54 7.55
N THR A 67 5.91 0.93 8.73
CA THR A 67 6.52 1.93 9.62
C THR A 67 6.71 1.30 10.99
N ASP A 68 7.13 2.08 11.99
CA ASP A 68 7.30 1.58 13.36
C ASP A 68 6.02 0.96 13.96
N ASN A 69 4.84 1.45 13.59
CA ASN A 69 3.56 1.01 14.17
C ASN A 69 2.44 0.69 13.15
N HIS A 70 2.72 0.69 11.84
CA HIS A 70 1.74 0.30 10.83
C HIS A 70 2.35 -0.57 9.74
N ALA A 71 1.54 -1.45 9.15
CA ALA A 71 1.88 -2.20 7.95
C ALA A 71 0.73 -2.19 6.93
N ILE A 72 1.04 -1.83 5.69
CA ILE A 72 0.16 -2.03 4.53
C ILE A 72 0.53 -3.35 3.90
N VAL A 73 -0.45 -4.24 3.73
CA VAL A 73 -0.27 -5.59 3.20
C VAL A 73 -1.25 -5.85 2.07
N SER A 74 -0.76 -6.29 0.91
CA SER A 74 -1.63 -6.77 -0.16
C SER A 74 -1.83 -8.29 -0.06
N CYS A 75 -3.10 -8.69 -0.14
CA CYS A 75 -3.57 -10.06 -0.07
C CYS A 75 -4.88 -10.15 -0.87
N SER A 76 -4.80 -10.42 -2.17
CA SER A 76 -5.97 -10.40 -3.06
C SER A 76 -7.11 -11.27 -2.52
N PRO A 77 -8.33 -10.73 -2.38
CA PRO A 77 -8.85 -9.56 -3.10
C PRO A 77 -8.72 -8.20 -2.39
N TYR A 78 -7.91 -8.13 -1.32
CA TYR A 78 -7.83 -6.98 -0.42
C TYR A 78 -6.44 -6.36 -0.32
N VAL A 79 -6.41 -5.10 0.10
CA VAL A 79 -5.23 -4.47 0.71
C VAL A 79 -5.62 -4.03 2.11
N PHE A 80 -4.85 -4.45 3.11
CA PHE A 80 -5.09 -4.16 4.51
C PHE A 80 -4.12 -3.10 5.03
N LEU A 81 -4.60 -2.31 5.98
CA LEU A 81 -3.81 -1.50 6.89
C LEU A 81 -3.90 -2.14 8.27
N LEU A 82 -2.76 -2.62 8.77
CA LEU A 82 -2.59 -3.17 10.10
C LEU A 82 -1.94 -2.10 10.98
N SER A 83 -2.48 -1.85 12.18
CA SER A 83 -1.97 -0.79 13.07
C SER A 83 -1.77 -1.32 14.48
N ASP A 84 -0.60 -1.03 15.05
CA ASP A 84 -0.31 -1.15 16.48
C ASP A 84 -0.60 0.19 17.15
N THR A 85 -1.52 0.18 18.12
CA THR A 85 -1.99 1.36 18.84
C THR A 85 -1.45 1.44 20.26
N ASN A 86 -0.77 0.41 20.73
CA ASN A 86 -0.31 0.28 22.11
C ASN A 86 1.23 0.16 22.24
N GLY A 87 1.94 -0.08 21.13
CA GLY A 87 3.40 -0.15 21.05
C GLY A 87 4.00 -1.50 21.44
N ASP A 88 3.23 -2.59 21.44
CA ASP A 88 3.71 -3.94 21.75
C ASP A 88 4.18 -4.74 20.52
N ASP A 89 4.32 -4.08 19.36
CA ASP A 89 4.70 -4.67 18.08
C ASP A 89 3.71 -5.76 17.62
N LYS A 90 2.41 -5.56 17.91
CA LYS A 90 1.30 -6.35 17.36
C LYS A 90 0.20 -5.45 16.85
N ALA A 91 -0.42 -5.85 15.74
CA ALA A 91 -1.55 -5.13 15.19
C ALA A 91 -2.79 -5.29 16.08
N ASP A 92 -3.28 -4.18 16.62
CA ASP A 92 -4.55 -4.06 17.34
C ASP A 92 -5.73 -3.90 16.38
N THR A 93 -5.49 -3.23 15.25
CA THR A 93 -6.52 -2.93 14.26
C THR A 93 -6.14 -3.42 12.88
N LYS A 94 -7.16 -3.76 12.10
CA LYS A 94 -7.07 -4.12 10.69
C LYS A 94 -8.18 -3.43 9.92
N ASP A 95 -7.80 -2.48 9.10
CA ASP A 95 -8.69 -1.80 8.17
C ASP A 95 -8.46 -2.29 6.74
N THR A 96 -9.51 -2.38 5.95
CA THR A 96 -9.36 -2.57 4.50
C THR A 96 -9.16 -1.23 3.84
N LEU A 97 -8.06 -1.08 3.09
CA LEU A 97 -7.77 0.10 2.27
C LEU A 97 -8.43 -0.01 0.90
N PHE A 98 -8.23 -1.16 0.25
CA PHE A 98 -8.74 -1.43 -1.09
C PHE A 98 -9.37 -2.81 -1.14
N THR A 99 -10.41 -2.93 -1.98
CA THR A 99 -11.11 -4.17 -2.29
C THR A 99 -11.14 -4.37 -3.81
N GLY A 100 -11.75 -5.47 -4.26
CA GLY A 100 -12.05 -5.70 -5.67
C GLY A 100 -10.87 -6.19 -6.52
N LEU A 101 -9.70 -6.44 -5.89
CA LEU A 101 -8.56 -7.02 -6.60
C LEU A 101 -8.93 -8.41 -7.11
N GLY A 102 -8.83 -8.62 -8.41
CA GLY A 102 -9.14 -9.89 -9.03
C GLY A 102 -8.15 -10.99 -8.69
N GLY A 103 -8.67 -12.22 -8.71
CA GLY A 103 -7.90 -13.44 -8.45
C GLY A 103 -7.61 -13.67 -6.96
N GLU A 104 -8.25 -14.68 -6.39
CA GLU A 104 -7.89 -15.18 -5.06
C GLU A 104 -6.43 -15.66 -5.07
N GLN A 105 -5.62 -15.13 -4.15
CA GLN A 105 -4.18 -15.43 -4.06
C GLN A 105 -3.39 -15.22 -5.37
N SER A 106 -3.76 -14.21 -6.17
CA SER A 106 -3.05 -13.90 -7.41
C SER A 106 -1.83 -12.99 -7.18
N ASP A 107 -0.67 -13.43 -7.70
CA ASP A 107 0.57 -12.65 -7.89
C ASP A 107 0.42 -11.46 -8.86
N HIS A 108 -0.60 -11.47 -9.72
CA HIS A 108 -0.79 -10.50 -10.80
C HIS A 108 -1.74 -9.34 -10.40
N ALA A 109 -1.88 -9.06 -9.10
CA ALA A 109 -2.60 -7.91 -8.57
C ALA A 109 -1.61 -6.86 -8.02
N ILE A 110 -1.76 -6.42 -6.77
CA ILE A 110 -0.86 -5.48 -6.09
C ILE A 110 0.15 -6.28 -5.26
N HIS A 111 1.46 -6.03 -5.42
CA HIS A 111 2.52 -6.77 -4.70
C HIS A 111 3.75 -5.93 -4.35
N SER A 112 3.78 -4.65 -4.71
CA SER A 112 4.85 -3.74 -4.36
C SER A 112 4.27 -2.42 -3.93
N PHE A 113 4.78 -1.92 -2.82
CA PHE A 113 4.47 -0.62 -2.25
C PHE A 113 5.80 0.10 -2.01
N ILE A 114 5.89 1.34 -2.48
CA ILE A 114 7.01 2.21 -2.21
C ILE A 114 6.48 3.60 -1.94
N GLN A 115 7.08 4.27 -0.98
CA GLN A 115 6.64 5.57 -0.56
C GLN A 115 7.59 6.61 -1.17
N GLY A 116 7.03 7.56 -1.91
CA GLY A 116 7.81 8.58 -2.61
C GLY A 116 8.23 9.71 -1.68
N ALA A 117 9.24 10.46 -2.10
CA ALA A 117 9.71 11.66 -1.38
C ALA A 117 8.65 12.78 -1.32
N ASP A 118 7.59 12.68 -2.12
CA ASP A 118 6.41 13.55 -2.11
C ASP A 118 5.35 13.14 -1.07
N GLY A 119 5.63 12.11 -0.27
CA GLY A 119 4.73 11.60 0.77
C GLY A 119 3.60 10.72 0.24
N LYS A 120 3.60 10.36 -1.04
CA LYS A 120 2.59 9.46 -1.62
C LYS A 120 3.03 8.02 -1.57
N LEU A 121 2.08 7.11 -1.46
CA LEU A 121 2.32 5.68 -1.65
C LEU A 121 2.14 5.33 -3.12
N TYR A 122 3.16 4.74 -3.71
CA TYR A 122 3.17 4.20 -5.06
C TYR A 122 3.06 2.68 -4.98
N PHE A 123 2.24 2.09 -5.84
CA PHE A 123 2.08 0.66 -5.93
C PHE A 123 1.75 0.21 -7.34
N ASN A 124 2.13 -1.02 -7.65
CA ASN A 124 1.76 -1.63 -8.91
C ASN A 124 0.31 -2.12 -8.85
N PHE A 125 -0.35 -2.15 -9.99
CA PHE A 125 -1.63 -2.83 -10.17
C PHE A 125 -1.53 -3.71 -11.42
N GLY A 126 -1.45 -5.02 -11.23
CA GLY A 126 -1.24 -5.99 -12.31
C GLY A 126 -2.50 -6.30 -13.11
N ASN A 127 -2.31 -7.05 -14.20
CA ASN A 127 -3.37 -7.35 -15.16
C ASN A 127 -4.51 -8.22 -14.59
N ASN A 128 -4.27 -9.00 -13.53
CA ASN A 128 -5.32 -9.79 -12.88
C ASN A 128 -6.03 -9.01 -11.77
N GLY A 129 -5.58 -7.80 -11.44
CA GLY A 129 -6.21 -6.94 -10.44
C GLY A 129 -7.62 -6.48 -10.81
N GLN A 130 -8.01 -6.55 -12.09
CA GLN A 130 -9.33 -6.19 -12.64
C GLN A 130 -9.77 -4.75 -12.39
N GLN A 131 -10.12 -4.38 -11.16
CA GLN A 131 -10.53 -3.05 -10.77
C GLN A 131 -10.20 -2.76 -9.31
N ILE A 132 -9.69 -1.57 -9.02
CA ILE A 132 -9.47 -1.14 -7.64
C ILE A 132 -10.78 -0.54 -7.12
N MET A 133 -11.22 -1.03 -5.97
CA MET A 133 -12.35 -0.46 -5.23
C MET A 133 -11.88 0.08 -3.88
N ASP A 134 -12.57 1.07 -3.35
CA ASP A 134 -12.35 1.55 -1.99
C ASP A 134 -12.84 0.53 -0.95
N ARG A 135 -12.68 0.86 0.34
CA ARG A 135 -13.11 0.03 1.46
C ARG A 135 -14.63 -0.23 1.52
N HIS A 136 -15.43 0.52 0.77
CA HIS A 136 -16.88 0.39 0.69
C HIS A 136 -17.34 -0.28 -0.61
N GLY A 137 -16.41 -0.81 -1.40
CA GLY A 137 -16.70 -1.47 -2.68
C GLY A 137 -17.04 -0.50 -3.82
N LYS A 138 -16.75 0.80 -3.67
CA LYS A 138 -16.96 1.77 -4.75
C LYS A 138 -15.73 1.80 -5.65
N PRO A 139 -15.90 1.90 -6.98
CA PRO A 139 -14.79 2.07 -7.91
C PRO A 139 -13.90 3.26 -7.52
N VAL A 140 -12.58 3.05 -7.47
CA VAL A 140 -11.64 4.16 -7.33
C VAL A 140 -11.60 4.93 -8.64
N ILE A 141 -11.73 6.26 -8.52
CA ILE A 141 -11.72 7.20 -9.64
C ILE A 141 -10.43 8.01 -9.59
N ASP A 142 -9.78 8.18 -10.74
CA ASP A 142 -8.59 9.02 -10.87
C ASP A 142 -8.92 10.53 -10.83
N MET A 143 -7.91 11.37 -10.88
CA MET A 143 -8.08 12.84 -10.94
C MET A 143 -8.78 13.37 -12.20
N SER A 144 -8.85 12.58 -13.27
CA SER A 144 -9.51 12.91 -14.54
C SER A 144 -10.95 12.39 -14.62
N GLY A 145 -11.47 11.74 -13.57
CA GLY A 145 -12.81 11.17 -13.53
C GLY A 145 -12.93 9.75 -14.12
N ASN A 146 -11.82 9.08 -14.48
CA ASN A 146 -11.89 7.72 -15.00
C ASN A 146 -11.82 6.68 -13.89
N THR A 147 -12.56 5.58 -14.06
CA THR A 147 -12.42 4.42 -13.19
C THR A 147 -11.08 3.72 -13.39
N VAL A 148 -10.38 3.44 -12.30
CA VAL A 148 -9.10 2.72 -12.32
C VAL A 148 -9.36 1.21 -12.41
N ASN A 149 -9.31 0.69 -13.64
CA ASN A 149 -9.52 -0.71 -13.96
C ASN A 149 -8.64 -1.14 -15.15
N ASN A 150 -8.67 -2.42 -15.50
CA ASN A 150 -7.90 -3.00 -16.61
C ASN A 150 -8.71 -3.15 -17.92
N LYS A 151 -9.88 -2.51 -18.06
CA LYS A 151 -10.84 -2.74 -19.16
C LYS A 151 -10.43 -2.11 -20.51
N GLY A 152 -9.29 -1.40 -20.56
CA GLY A 152 -8.69 -0.93 -21.80
C GLY A 152 -8.52 0.59 -21.86
N THR A 153 -9.60 1.34 -22.06
CA THR A 153 -9.53 2.81 -22.26
C THR A 153 -10.00 3.56 -21.01
N PRO A 154 -9.23 4.52 -20.47
CA PRO A 154 -7.85 4.88 -20.86
C PRO A 154 -6.79 3.90 -20.34
N TYR A 155 -7.18 2.99 -19.44
CA TYR A 155 -6.28 2.15 -18.67
C TYR A 155 -6.31 0.69 -19.07
N ARG A 156 -5.13 0.12 -19.29
CA ARG A 156 -4.96 -1.25 -19.74
C ARG A 156 -3.94 -1.99 -18.89
N GLN A 157 -4.35 -3.14 -18.35
CA GLN A 157 -3.46 -4.10 -17.67
C GLN A 157 -2.61 -3.47 -16.55
N GLY A 158 -1.29 -3.67 -16.60
CA GLY A 158 -0.33 -3.26 -15.59
C GLY A 158 -0.23 -1.74 -15.49
N MET A 159 -0.43 -1.21 -14.28
CA MET A 159 -0.35 0.22 -13.98
C MET A 159 0.54 0.48 -12.78
N VAL A 160 1.11 1.68 -12.72
CA VAL A 160 1.64 2.24 -11.47
C VAL A 160 0.65 3.28 -10.98
N VAL A 161 0.29 3.14 -9.72
CA VAL A 161 -0.77 3.89 -9.07
C VAL A 161 -0.18 4.60 -7.87
N THR A 162 -0.56 5.85 -7.63
CA THR A 162 -0.20 6.60 -6.43
C THR A 162 -1.43 7.00 -5.65
N ALA A 163 -1.36 6.91 -4.33
CA ALA A 163 -2.38 7.34 -3.41
C ALA A 163 -1.79 8.17 -2.27
N THR A 164 -2.54 9.16 -1.80
CA THR A 164 -2.30 9.75 -0.50
C THR A 164 -3.07 8.93 0.54
N ILE A 165 -2.36 8.27 1.44
CA ILE A 165 -2.97 7.54 2.56
C ILE A 165 -2.83 8.41 3.80
N PRO A 166 -3.94 8.93 4.36
CA PRO A 166 -3.90 9.71 5.58
C PRO A 166 -3.62 8.75 6.75
N MET A 167 -2.35 8.47 7.00
CA MET A 167 -1.93 7.81 8.24
C MET A 167 -1.70 8.91 9.26
N ALA A 168 -2.25 8.74 10.46
CA ALA A 168 -1.96 9.63 11.56
C ALA A 168 -0.43 9.75 11.67
N ALA A 169 0.07 10.97 11.84
CA ALA A 169 1.51 11.25 11.97
C ALA A 169 2.02 10.66 13.30
N THR A 170 2.14 9.35 13.39
CA THR A 170 2.58 8.62 14.59
C THR A 170 4.06 8.30 14.53
N SER A 171 4.58 8.00 13.34
CA SER A 171 6.03 7.92 13.17
C SER A 171 6.64 9.33 13.25
N LYS A 172 7.69 9.47 14.06
CA LYS A 172 8.49 10.70 14.18
C LYS A 172 9.08 11.16 12.83
N TYR A 173 9.07 10.30 11.82
CA TYR A 173 9.52 10.55 10.45
C TYR A 173 8.36 10.79 9.47
N TRP A 174 7.10 10.59 9.88
CA TRP A 174 5.91 10.64 9.02
C TRP A 174 5.03 11.89 9.26
N ARG A 175 5.60 13.07 9.07
CA ARG A 175 4.79 14.31 9.13
C ARG A 175 4.07 14.55 7.79
N THR A 176 2.82 14.12 7.70
CA THR A 176 1.89 14.70 6.71
C THR A 176 1.52 16.11 7.17
N THR A 177 1.52 17.10 6.26
CA THR A 177 1.33 18.53 6.56
C THR A 177 -0.08 18.92 7.03
N SER A 178 -0.97 17.98 7.31
CA SER A 178 -2.33 18.28 7.77
C SER A 178 -2.91 17.16 8.62
N ALA A 179 -2.57 17.15 9.91
CA ALA A 179 -3.31 16.41 10.92
C ALA A 179 -4.60 17.17 11.25
N THR A 180 -5.63 17.07 10.41
CA THR A 180 -6.99 17.54 10.78
C THR A 180 -8.05 16.78 9.99
N THR A 181 -8.76 15.88 10.69
CA THR A 181 -9.97 15.16 10.24
C THR A 181 -9.78 14.24 9.02
N MET A 182 -9.95 12.95 9.27
CA MET A 182 -9.89 11.87 8.28
C MET A 182 -11.01 12.02 7.23
N LYS A 183 -10.75 12.76 6.14
CA LYS A 183 -11.59 12.75 4.93
C LYS A 183 -10.97 11.77 3.94
N TRP A 184 -11.56 10.57 3.85
CA TRP A 184 -11.21 9.56 2.86
C TRP A 184 -11.68 9.99 1.47
N LEU A 185 -10.78 10.62 0.72
CA LEU A 185 -10.84 10.67 -0.74
C LEU A 185 -9.45 10.26 -1.22
N PRO A 186 -9.18 8.96 -1.50
CA PRO A 186 -7.92 8.59 -2.11
C PRO A 186 -7.86 9.29 -3.47
N THR A 187 -7.13 10.40 -3.55
CA THR A 187 -6.86 11.05 -4.82
C THR A 187 -5.80 10.20 -5.49
N LEU A 188 -6.22 9.42 -6.48
CA LEU A 188 -5.35 8.48 -7.16
C LEU A 188 -4.76 9.10 -8.42
N THR A 189 -3.44 9.02 -8.57
CA THR A 189 -2.75 9.35 -9.83
C THR A 189 -2.25 8.07 -10.47
N VAL A 190 -2.57 7.83 -11.74
CA VAL A 190 -2.02 6.70 -12.51
C VAL A 190 -0.89 7.23 -13.39
N HIS A 191 0.29 6.63 -13.28
CA HIS A 191 1.45 7.00 -14.10
C HIS A 191 1.66 5.98 -15.23
N PHE A 192 1.85 6.48 -16.46
CA PHE A 192 2.31 5.67 -17.59
C PHE A 192 3.72 6.09 -18.00
N GLY A 193 4.56 5.10 -18.28
CA GLY A 193 5.87 5.31 -18.89
C GLY A 193 5.73 5.53 -20.39
N ASN A 194 5.88 6.78 -20.83
CA ASN A 194 6.43 7.09 -22.14
C ASN A 194 7.78 7.80 -21.84
N PRO A 195 8.95 7.35 -22.35
CA PRO A 195 10.26 7.70 -21.79
C PRO A 195 10.75 9.13 -22.09
N ILE A 196 9.86 10.08 -22.40
CA ILE A 196 10.25 11.45 -22.76
C ILE A 196 9.43 12.43 -21.92
N MET A 197 10.05 12.89 -20.83
CA MET A 197 9.95 14.22 -20.18
C MET A 197 10.00 14.10 -18.66
N THR A 198 11.23 14.15 -18.14
CA THR A 198 11.50 14.52 -16.75
C THR A 198 11.39 16.03 -16.65
N THR A 199 10.52 16.56 -15.78
CA THR A 199 10.67 17.93 -15.26
C THR A 199 10.57 17.92 -13.74
N MET A 200 11.66 18.33 -13.11
CA MET A 200 11.72 18.69 -11.69
C MET A 200 10.92 19.97 -11.47
N ALA A 201 10.17 20.05 -10.38
CA ALA A 201 9.64 21.31 -9.88
C ALA A 201 10.02 21.50 -8.40
N THR A 202 10.62 22.66 -8.15
CA THR A 202 11.20 23.16 -6.91
C THR A 202 10.15 23.58 -5.88
N TRP A 203 10.57 23.55 -4.61
CA TRP A 203 9.82 23.97 -3.43
C TRP A 203 9.41 25.46 -3.46
N ALA A 204 8.21 25.76 -2.97
CA ALA A 204 7.87 27.06 -2.39
C ALA A 204 6.92 26.88 -1.20
N CYS A 205 7.33 27.42 -0.05
CA CYS A 205 6.56 27.55 1.17
C CYS A 205 5.70 28.82 1.10
N ALA A 206 4.39 28.72 1.33
CA ALA A 206 3.57 29.86 1.74
C ALA A 206 2.33 29.40 2.52
N SER A 207 2.18 29.99 3.71
CA SER A 207 1.05 29.88 4.63
C SER A 207 -0.16 30.72 4.17
N THR A 208 -1.32 30.38 4.74
CA THR A 208 -2.61 31.12 4.83
C THR A 208 -3.74 30.70 3.87
N THR A 209 -4.74 30.10 4.52
CA THR A 209 -6.20 30.26 4.41
C THR A 209 -6.88 30.40 3.04
N SER A 210 -7.75 29.40 2.79
CA SER A 210 -8.93 29.36 1.90
C SER A 210 -8.73 29.61 0.40
N TRP A 211 -8.68 28.54 -0.40
CA TRP A 211 -9.15 28.57 -1.80
C TRP A 211 -9.67 27.19 -2.25
N ASN A 212 -10.82 27.18 -2.92
CA ASN A 212 -11.21 26.12 -3.85
C ASN A 212 -10.11 26.03 -4.92
N THR A 213 -9.41 24.90 -5.03
CA THR A 213 -8.44 24.68 -6.12
C THR A 213 -9.09 23.89 -7.25
N ALA A 214 -9.53 24.62 -8.27
CA ALA A 214 -9.62 24.11 -9.62
C ALA A 214 -8.21 24.12 -10.23
N THR A 215 -7.67 22.96 -10.61
CA THR A 215 -6.45 22.91 -11.43
C THR A 215 -6.87 22.76 -12.89
N MET A 216 -6.79 23.87 -13.64
CA MET A 216 -6.89 23.86 -15.09
C MET A 216 -5.67 23.14 -15.68
N VAL A 217 -5.91 22.15 -16.54
CA VAL A 217 -4.90 21.64 -17.47
C VAL A 217 -5.21 22.28 -18.83
N THR A 218 -4.41 23.28 -19.22
CA THR A 218 -4.43 23.80 -20.60
C THR A 218 -3.68 22.83 -21.52
N PRO A 219 -4.24 22.44 -22.67
CA PRO A 219 -3.49 21.72 -23.69
C PRO A 219 -2.58 22.71 -24.43
N ILE A 220 -1.29 22.39 -24.53
CA ILE A 220 -0.39 23.07 -25.47
C ILE A 220 -0.57 22.36 -26.82
N ARG A 221 -0.85 23.17 -27.86
CA ARG A 221 -1.03 22.75 -29.25
C ARG A 221 0.19 22.05 -29.83
#